data_AF-A0A9Q3BND6-F1
#
_entry.id   AF-A0A9Q3BND6-F1
#
_cell.length_a   1.000
_cell.length_b   1.000
_cell.length_c   1.000
_cell.angle_alpha   90.00
_cell.angle_beta   90.00
_cell.angle_gamma   90.00
#
_symmetry.space_group_name_H-M   'P 1'
#
loop_
_entity.id
_entity.type
_entity.pdbx_description
1 polymer ?
#
loop_
_entity_poly.entity_id
_entity_poly.type
_entity_poly.pdbx_seq_one_letter_code
_entity_poly.pdbx_strand_id
1 'polypeptide(L)'
;MGQALLKEAPKHKEWPHFSERLVTARFNTLFTRSAHRWYIKLRQKHGYQIWTWWKSQIINKWAIDSWRFKVETAFEYSKFNSEKDTALPLFFQQKDRLTALYPDMSEFMIHRNILRQCGDDLEHAVKRRTVEQSSVEDIINILEDVTTRTRVGSSRVNLKTRYNTPWKDSVQKNLKENSKNMKYKSEGIIRKFHILQSTTHLAN
;
A
#
# COMPACT_ATOMS: atom_id res chain seq x y z
N MET A 1 -11.46 49.82 36.23
CA MET A 1 -11.80 48.39 36.43
C MET A 1 -12.68 47.94 35.27
N GLY A 2 -12.09 47.41 34.20
CA GLY A 2 -12.83 46.93 33.03
C GLY A 2 -12.75 45.41 32.97
N GLN A 3 -13.85 44.72 33.23
CA GLN A 3 -13.93 43.27 33.04
C GLN A 3 -14.12 43.00 31.55
N ALA A 4 -13.15 42.32 30.94
CA ALA A 4 -13.23 41.85 29.57
C ALA A 4 -14.18 40.65 29.50
N LEU A 5 -15.24 40.80 28.71
CA LEU A 5 -16.15 39.74 28.29
C LEU A 5 -15.39 38.67 27.49
N LEU A 6 -15.02 37.57 28.15
CA LEU A 6 -14.75 36.30 27.48
C LEU A 6 -16.05 35.80 26.86
N LYS A 7 -16.26 36.09 25.58
CA LYS A 7 -17.26 35.39 24.76
C LYS A 7 -16.81 33.94 24.66
N GLU A 8 -17.50 33.05 25.38
CA GLU A 8 -17.36 31.61 25.16
C GLU A 8 -17.64 31.30 23.69
N ALA A 9 -16.71 30.56 23.07
CA ALA A 9 -16.88 30.06 21.72
C ALA A 9 -18.09 29.11 21.66
N PRO A 10 -18.90 29.12 20.59
CA PRO A 10 -20.04 28.23 20.48
C PRO A 10 -19.54 26.77 20.47
N LYS A 11 -19.96 26.03 21.50
CA LYS A 11 -19.81 24.57 21.61
C LYS A 11 -20.29 23.94 20.31
N HIS A 12 -19.52 22.96 19.82
CA HIS A 12 -19.74 22.19 18.60
C HIS A 12 -21.22 22.09 18.19
N LYS A 13 -21.53 22.44 16.94
CA LYS A 13 -22.82 22.17 16.31
C LYS A 13 -23.19 20.71 16.55
N GLU A 14 -24.10 20.45 17.47
CA GLU A 14 -24.75 19.16 17.62
C GLU A 14 -25.54 18.92 16.33
N TRP A 15 -25.13 17.91 15.56
CA TRP A 15 -25.94 17.46 14.43
C TRP A 15 -27.33 17.09 14.96
N PRO A 16 -28.43 17.47 14.26
CA PRO A 16 -29.76 17.11 14.70
C PRO A 16 -29.80 15.59 14.92
N HIS A 17 -30.12 15.18 16.16
CA HIS A 17 -30.27 13.78 16.51
C HIS A 17 -31.32 13.16 15.58
N PHE A 18 -30.87 12.46 14.55
CA PHE A 18 -31.77 11.76 13.65
C PHE A 18 -32.50 10.69 14.46
N SER A 19 -33.82 10.77 14.51
CA SER A 19 -34.62 9.72 15.14
C SER A 19 -34.27 8.38 14.49
N GLU A 20 -34.01 7.37 15.32
CA GLU A 20 -33.78 5.97 14.96
C GLU A 20 -34.81 5.43 13.93
N ARG A 21 -36.05 5.93 14.01
CA ARG A 21 -37.12 5.64 13.06
C ARG A 21 -36.84 6.21 11.67
N LEU A 22 -36.32 7.43 11.57
CA LEU A 22 -35.98 8.07 10.30
C LEU A 22 -34.79 7.36 9.63
N VAL A 23 -33.78 6.96 10.41
CA VAL A 23 -32.63 6.19 9.90
C VAL A 23 -33.12 4.89 9.27
N THR A 24 -33.95 4.13 9.99
CA THR A 24 -34.50 2.86 9.49
C THR A 24 -35.45 3.07 8.29
N ALA A 25 -36.22 4.15 8.27
CA ALA A 25 -37.09 4.47 7.13
C ALA A 25 -36.28 4.73 5.84
N ARG A 26 -35.13 5.39 5.94
CA ARG A 26 -34.23 5.66 4.81
C ARG A 26 -33.60 4.40 4.20
N PHE A 27 -33.57 3.26 4.90
CA PHE A 27 -33.08 2.02 4.27
C PHE A 27 -33.90 1.58 3.07
N ASN A 28 -35.20 1.92 3.00
CA ASN A 28 -36.01 1.65 1.82
C ASN A 28 -35.50 2.37 0.57
N THR A 29 -34.93 3.57 0.74
CA THR A 29 -34.38 4.36 -0.37
C THR A 29 -32.90 4.10 -0.61
N LEU A 30 -32.14 3.72 0.43
CA LEU A 30 -30.70 3.50 0.35
C LEU A 30 -30.34 2.11 -0.17
N PHE A 31 -31.06 1.07 0.25
CA PHE A 31 -30.79 -0.28 -0.24
C PHE A 31 -31.49 -0.51 -1.58
N THR A 32 -30.75 -1.07 -2.52
CA THR A 32 -31.27 -1.41 -3.85
C THR A 32 -31.19 -2.92 -4.09
N ARG A 33 -32.08 -3.42 -4.97
CA ARG A 33 -32.07 -4.81 -5.47
C ARG A 33 -31.99 -5.88 -4.37
N SER A 34 -30.88 -6.61 -4.30
CA SER A 34 -30.67 -7.72 -3.34
C SER A 34 -30.61 -7.24 -1.90
N ALA A 35 -30.01 -6.08 -1.65
CA ALA A 35 -29.94 -5.49 -0.32
C ALA A 35 -31.32 -5.05 0.17
N HIS A 36 -32.14 -4.48 -0.72
CA HIS A 36 -33.51 -4.10 -0.39
C HIS A 36 -34.35 -5.33 -0.02
N ARG A 37 -34.29 -6.39 -0.82
CA ARG A 37 -35.02 -7.65 -0.56
C ARG A 37 -34.59 -8.29 0.78
N TRP A 38 -33.30 -8.28 1.09
CA TRP A 38 -32.80 -8.75 2.38
C TRP A 38 -33.36 -7.93 3.55
N TYR A 39 -33.34 -6.60 3.42
CA TYR A 39 -33.83 -5.68 4.45
C TYR A 39 -35.32 -5.91 4.75
N ILE A 40 -36.16 -5.98 3.72
CA ILE A 40 -37.61 -6.21 3.89
C ILE A 40 -37.89 -7.55 4.59
N LYS A 41 -37.21 -8.63 4.17
CA LYS A 41 -37.37 -9.96 4.81
C LYS A 41 -36.95 -9.93 6.28
N LEU A 42 -35.82 -9.29 6.59
CA LEU A 42 -35.30 -9.24 7.95
C LEU A 42 -36.19 -8.38 8.86
N ARG A 43 -36.71 -7.27 8.34
CA ARG A 43 -37.67 -6.40 9.04
C ARG A 43 -39.01 -7.09 9.31
N GLN A 44 -39.51 -7.87 8.36
CA GLN A 44 -40.73 -8.69 8.56
C GLN A 44 -40.54 -9.73 9.67
N LYS A 45 -39.36 -10.32 9.77
CA LYS A 45 -39.06 -11.36 10.77
C LYS A 45 -38.83 -10.81 12.18
N HIS A 46 -38.08 -9.71 12.32
CA HIS A 46 -37.63 -9.19 13.62
C HIS A 46 -38.37 -7.92 14.07
N GLY A 47 -39.29 -7.39 13.25
CA GLY A 47 -40.07 -6.22 13.58
C GLY A 47 -39.24 -4.92 13.64
N TYR A 48 -39.64 -4.02 14.54
CA TYR A 48 -38.92 -2.77 14.79
C TYR A 48 -37.66 -3.03 15.61
N GLN A 49 -36.54 -2.47 15.17
CA GLN A 49 -35.23 -2.62 15.80
C GLN A 49 -34.47 -1.29 15.77
N ILE A 50 -33.57 -1.11 16.73
CA ILE A 50 -32.71 0.07 16.86
C ILE A 50 -31.54 0.05 15.87
N TRP A 51 -30.94 1.21 15.59
CA TRP A 51 -29.85 1.35 14.61
C TRP A 51 -28.65 0.48 14.93
N THR A 52 -28.26 0.36 16.20
CA THR A 52 -27.11 -0.46 16.60
C THR A 52 -27.29 -1.91 16.16
N TRP A 53 -28.49 -2.46 16.31
CA TRP A 53 -28.82 -3.80 15.84
C TRP A 53 -28.75 -3.91 14.31
N TRP A 54 -29.35 -2.95 13.59
CA TRP A 54 -29.29 -2.92 12.13
C TRP A 54 -27.85 -2.83 11.63
N LYS A 55 -27.03 -1.98 12.26
CA LYS A 55 -25.60 -1.85 11.97
C LYS A 55 -24.89 -3.19 12.12
N SER A 56 -25.13 -3.93 13.20
CA SER A 56 -24.57 -5.27 13.39
C SER A 56 -25.02 -6.26 12.32
N GLN A 57 -26.30 -6.25 11.91
CA GLN A 57 -26.79 -7.13 10.85
C GLN A 57 -26.19 -6.81 9.48
N ILE A 58 -26.04 -5.51 9.17
CA ILE A 58 -25.40 -5.05 7.93
C ILE A 58 -23.94 -5.52 7.90
N ILE A 59 -23.22 -5.31 9.00
CA ILE A 59 -21.82 -5.75 9.15
C ILE A 59 -21.74 -7.27 8.98
N ASN A 60 -22.56 -8.04 9.68
CA ASN A 60 -22.54 -9.50 9.58
C ASN A 60 -22.84 -9.99 8.14
N LYS A 61 -23.83 -9.38 7.48
CA LYS A 61 -24.24 -9.80 6.14
C LYS A 61 -23.24 -9.44 5.04
N TRP A 62 -22.58 -8.28 5.12
CA TRP A 62 -21.78 -7.73 4.02
C TRP A 62 -20.33 -7.40 4.37
N ALA A 63 -20.01 -7.13 5.63
CA ALA A 63 -18.63 -6.95 6.09
C ALA A 63 -18.02 -8.30 6.49
N ILE A 64 -18.13 -9.28 5.59
CA ILE A 64 -17.49 -10.59 5.69
C ILE A 64 -15.98 -10.41 5.49
N ASP A 65 -15.15 -11.32 6.01
CA ASP A 65 -13.69 -11.31 5.83
C ASP A 65 -13.27 -11.13 4.36
N SER A 66 -14.07 -11.63 3.41
CA SER A 66 -13.83 -11.41 1.98
C SER A 66 -13.90 -9.94 1.54
N TRP A 67 -14.76 -9.12 2.16
CA TRP A 67 -14.77 -7.67 1.89
C TRP A 67 -13.54 -7.01 2.49
N ARG A 68 -13.18 -7.33 3.74
CA ARG A 68 -11.97 -6.82 4.39
C ARG A 68 -10.73 -7.14 3.55
N PHE A 69 -10.59 -8.40 3.18
CA PHE A 69 -9.51 -8.88 2.32
C PHE A 69 -9.46 -8.11 0.99
N LYS A 70 -10.60 -7.87 0.33
CA LYS A 70 -10.65 -7.08 -0.91
C LYS A 70 -10.18 -5.64 -0.70
N VAL A 71 -10.59 -4.99 0.40
CA VAL A 71 -10.20 -3.60 0.69
C VAL A 71 -8.72 -3.51 1.07
N GLU A 72 -8.21 -4.44 1.86
CA GLU A 72 -6.78 -4.57 2.20
C GLU A 72 -5.94 -4.79 0.94
N THR A 73 -6.33 -5.77 0.13
CA THR A 73 -5.71 -6.06 -1.17
C THR A 73 -5.71 -4.82 -2.06
N ALA A 74 -6.85 -4.12 -2.18
CA ALA A 74 -6.95 -2.90 -2.97
C ALA A 74 -6.04 -1.78 -2.44
N PHE A 75 -5.88 -1.66 -1.11
CA PHE A 75 -4.96 -0.71 -0.50
C PHE A 75 -3.49 -1.08 -0.79
N GLU A 76 -3.12 -2.35 -0.67
CA GLU A 76 -1.75 -2.82 -0.90
C GLU A 76 -1.28 -2.68 -2.36
N TYR A 77 -2.17 -2.97 -3.31
CA TYR A 77 -1.87 -2.87 -4.74
C TYR A 77 -1.99 -1.45 -5.30
N SER A 78 -2.63 -0.52 -4.58
CA SER A 78 -2.82 0.85 -5.03
C SER A 78 -1.59 1.71 -4.76
N LYS A 79 -0.49 1.40 -5.45
CA LYS A 79 0.74 2.21 -5.45
C LYS A 79 0.53 3.50 -6.21
N PHE A 80 1.01 4.61 -5.65
CA PHE A 80 0.95 5.91 -6.32
C PHE A 80 2.00 5.97 -7.42
N ASN A 81 1.58 6.39 -8.61
CA ASN A 81 2.46 6.68 -9.73
C ASN A 81 2.41 8.18 -10.06
N SER A 82 3.51 8.90 -9.85
CA SER A 82 3.53 10.36 -10.03
C SER A 82 3.30 10.83 -11.46
N GLU A 83 3.40 9.95 -12.46
CA GLU A 83 3.18 10.30 -13.88
C GLU A 83 1.72 10.16 -14.30
N LYS A 84 0.95 9.31 -13.59
CA LYS A 84 -0.41 8.93 -13.99
C LYS A 84 -1.46 9.39 -12.99
N ASP A 85 -1.10 9.44 -11.71
CA ASP A 85 -2.04 9.64 -10.62
C ASP A 85 -1.94 11.06 -10.09
N THR A 86 -3.11 11.65 -9.81
CA THR A 86 -3.21 12.91 -9.07
C THR A 86 -3.21 12.61 -7.57
N ALA A 87 -2.47 13.41 -6.80
CA ALA A 87 -2.30 13.24 -5.35
C ALA A 87 -3.64 13.22 -4.59
N LEU A 88 -4.51 14.19 -4.86
CA LEU A 88 -5.77 14.40 -4.15
C LEU A 88 -6.74 13.19 -4.21
N PRO A 89 -7.19 12.70 -5.39
CA PRO A 89 -8.15 11.60 -5.45
C PRO A 89 -7.58 10.30 -4.88
N LEU A 90 -6.29 10.03 -5.09
CA LEU A 90 -5.62 8.86 -4.55
C LEU A 90 -5.58 8.92 -3.01
N PHE A 91 -5.23 10.08 -2.45
CA PHE A 91 -5.16 10.25 -1.01
C PHE A 91 -6.52 10.02 -0.34
N PHE A 92 -7.59 10.66 -0.85
CA PHE A 92 -8.93 10.46 -0.30
C PHE A 92 -9.40 9.01 -0.44
N GLN A 93 -9.14 8.37 -1.59
CA GLN A 93 -9.52 6.98 -1.78
C GLN A 93 -8.79 6.04 -0.79
N GLN A 94 -7.51 6.26 -0.51
CA GLN A 94 -6.80 5.46 0.49
C GLN A 94 -7.24 5.79 1.93
N LYS A 95 -7.52 7.06 2.23
CA LYS A 95 -8.05 7.48 3.54
C LYS A 95 -9.37 6.79 3.83
N ASP A 96 -10.28 6.73 2.85
CA ASP A 96 -11.58 6.06 2.99
C ASP A 96 -11.40 4.55 3.26
N ARG A 97 -10.49 3.89 2.53
CA ARG A 97 -10.20 2.46 2.73
C ARG A 97 -9.65 2.19 4.13
N LEU A 98 -8.68 2.99 4.58
CA LEU A 98 -8.08 2.83 5.92
C LEU A 98 -9.08 3.13 7.03
N THR A 99 -9.89 4.16 6.89
CA THR A 99 -10.93 4.52 7.87
C THR A 99 -12.02 3.43 7.93
N ALA A 100 -12.32 2.77 6.81
CA ALA A 100 -13.26 1.65 6.76
C ALA A 100 -12.70 0.37 7.41
N LEU A 101 -11.39 0.11 7.28
CA LEU A 101 -10.73 -1.05 7.88
C LEU A 101 -10.45 -0.85 9.38
N TYR A 102 -9.98 0.36 9.74
CA TYR A 102 -9.47 0.71 11.06
C TYR A 102 -10.06 2.06 11.52
N PRO A 103 -11.33 2.06 12.00
CA PRO A 103 -12.02 3.30 12.38
C PRO A 103 -11.37 4.03 13.56
N ASP A 104 -10.64 3.31 14.42
CA ASP A 104 -9.96 3.88 15.60
C ASP A 104 -8.51 4.32 15.31
N MET A 105 -8.09 4.28 14.05
CA MET A 105 -6.73 4.68 13.66
C MET A 105 -6.57 6.21 13.70
N SER A 106 -5.48 6.68 14.32
CA SER A 106 -5.17 8.11 14.36
C SER A 106 -4.91 8.66 12.96
N GLU A 107 -5.26 9.93 12.76
CA GLU A 107 -5.08 10.62 11.48
C GLU A 107 -3.61 10.63 11.02
N PHE A 108 -2.67 10.82 11.94
CA PHE A 108 -1.25 10.68 11.69
C PHE A 108 -0.87 9.30 11.14
N MET A 109 -1.43 8.23 11.71
CA MET A 109 -1.13 6.87 11.27
C MET A 109 -1.76 6.57 9.90
N ILE A 110 -2.94 7.12 9.62
CA ILE A 110 -3.56 7.07 8.29
C ILE A 110 -2.62 7.74 7.28
N HIS A 111 -2.17 8.96 7.57
CA HIS A 111 -1.25 9.70 6.71
C HIS A 111 0.03 8.91 6.42
N ARG A 112 0.65 8.35 7.47
CA ARG A 112 1.86 7.54 7.33
C ARG A 112 1.65 6.30 6.47
N ASN A 113 0.52 5.61 6.64
CA ASN A 113 0.19 4.41 5.85
C ASN A 113 -0.05 4.75 4.37
N ILE A 114 -0.70 5.88 4.08
CA ILE A 114 -0.91 6.34 2.70
C ILE A 114 0.43 6.70 2.06
N LEU A 115 1.30 7.45 2.76
CA LEU A 115 2.62 7.83 2.25
C LEU A 115 3.52 6.62 1.95
N ARG A 116 3.36 5.52 2.70
CA ARG A 116 4.05 4.25 2.40
C ARG A 116 3.67 3.66 1.03
N GLN A 117 2.52 4.04 0.48
CA GLN A 117 2.11 3.65 -0.88
C GLN A 117 2.73 4.52 -1.97
N CYS A 118 3.38 5.64 -1.60
CA CYS A 118 4.05 6.56 -2.53
C CYS A 118 5.45 6.14 -2.95
N GLY A 119 6.01 5.09 -2.32
CA GLY A 119 7.36 4.61 -2.57
C GLY A 119 8.42 5.38 -1.78
N ASP A 120 9.59 4.76 -1.59
CA ASP A 120 10.58 5.16 -0.56
C ASP A 120 11.11 6.59 -0.75
N ASP A 121 11.47 6.97 -1.98
CA ASP A 121 12.00 8.31 -2.29
C ASP A 121 10.96 9.42 -2.06
N LEU A 122 9.72 9.19 -2.49
CA LEU A 122 8.64 10.17 -2.39
C LEU A 122 8.10 10.25 -0.96
N GLU A 123 7.96 9.10 -0.29
CA GLU A 123 7.63 9.01 1.13
C GLU A 123 8.60 9.82 1.98
N HIS A 124 9.91 9.64 1.77
CA HIS A 124 10.93 10.38 2.52
C HIS A 124 10.92 11.88 2.20
N ALA A 125 10.73 12.25 0.93
CA ALA A 125 10.65 13.65 0.52
C ALA A 125 9.46 14.38 1.14
N VAL A 126 8.29 13.74 1.22
CA VAL A 126 7.10 14.31 1.84
C VAL A 126 7.26 14.36 3.36
N LYS A 127 7.73 13.28 4.00
CA LYS A 127 7.94 13.23 5.46
C LYS A 127 8.85 14.32 5.98
N ARG A 128 9.90 14.68 5.24
CA ARG A 128 10.81 15.77 5.62
C ARG A 128 10.15 17.15 5.65
N ARG A 129 9.00 17.31 4.98
CA ARG A 129 8.27 18.57 4.85
C ARG A 129 6.99 18.61 5.69
N THR A 130 6.52 17.46 6.17
CA THR A 130 5.32 17.34 7.01
C THR A 130 5.65 17.35 8.49
N VAL A 131 4.73 17.85 9.30
CA VAL A 131 4.75 17.77 10.77
C VAL A 131 3.77 16.69 11.23
N GLU A 132 3.92 16.15 12.43
CA GLU A 132 3.07 15.09 12.97
C GLU A 132 1.58 15.49 13.06
N GLN A 133 1.29 16.79 13.13
CA GLN A 133 -0.05 17.38 13.17
C GLN A 133 -0.51 17.95 11.81
N SER A 134 0.19 17.62 10.71
CA SER A 134 -0.21 18.11 9.38
C SER A 134 -1.60 17.63 9.02
N SER A 135 -2.41 18.56 8.50
CA SER A 135 -3.75 18.26 8.00
C SER A 135 -3.69 17.43 6.72
N VAL A 136 -4.82 16.87 6.32
CA VAL A 136 -4.96 16.15 5.04
C VAL A 136 -4.55 17.07 3.88
N GLU A 137 -5.01 18.32 3.92
CA GLU A 137 -4.75 19.34 2.92
C GLU A 137 -3.25 19.66 2.82
N ASP A 138 -2.57 19.82 3.96
CA ASP A 138 -1.13 20.08 3.99
C ASP A 138 -0.34 18.95 3.33
N ILE A 139 -0.71 17.69 3.62
CA ILE A 139 -0.02 16.53 3.05
C ILE A 139 -0.25 16.42 1.55
N ILE A 140 -1.48 16.67 1.09
CA ILE A 140 -1.80 16.65 -0.35
C ILE A 140 -1.02 17.77 -1.07
N ASN A 141 -1.03 19.00 -0.53
CA ASN A 141 -0.30 20.13 -1.10
C ASN A 141 1.20 19.85 -1.19
N ILE A 142 1.80 19.27 -0.15
CA ILE A 142 3.22 18.90 -0.14
C ILE A 142 3.50 17.77 -1.15
N LEU A 143 2.63 16.76 -1.20
CA LEU A 143 2.77 15.63 -2.12
C LEU A 143 2.72 16.11 -3.58
N GLU A 144 1.80 17.02 -3.89
CA GLU A 144 1.68 17.65 -5.20
C GLU A 144 2.86 18.57 -5.53
N ASP A 145 3.35 19.34 -4.55
CA ASP A 145 4.54 20.18 -4.73
C ASP A 145 5.78 19.36 -5.04
N VAL A 146 5.99 18.25 -4.32
CA VAL A 146 7.14 17.37 -4.50
C VAL A 146 7.08 16.69 -5.86
N THR A 147 5.94 16.13 -6.26
CA THR A 147 5.81 15.43 -7.55
C THR A 147 5.99 16.40 -8.73
N THR A 148 5.43 17.60 -8.65
CA THR A 148 5.52 18.61 -9.72
C THR A 148 6.90 19.26 -9.82
N ARG A 149 7.54 19.60 -8.70
CA ARG A 149 8.81 20.35 -8.71
C ARG A 149 10.05 19.48 -8.81
N THR A 150 10.03 18.26 -8.28
CA THR A 150 11.26 17.46 -8.12
C THR A 150 11.34 16.22 -9.02
N ARG A 151 10.28 15.89 -9.77
CA ARG A 151 10.15 14.62 -10.53
C ARG A 151 10.44 13.37 -9.69
N VAL A 152 10.41 13.48 -8.36
CA VAL A 152 10.58 12.36 -7.43
C VAL A 152 9.35 11.46 -7.54
N GLY A 153 9.58 10.17 -7.72
CA GLY A 153 8.51 9.19 -8.01
C GLY A 153 8.21 9.01 -9.50
N SER A 154 8.74 9.89 -10.38
CA SER A 154 8.64 9.67 -11.83
C SER A 154 9.51 8.47 -12.15
N SER A 155 8.94 7.48 -12.83
CA SER A 155 9.68 6.29 -13.19
C SER A 155 10.86 6.76 -14.01
N ARG A 156 12.06 6.72 -13.43
CA ARG A 156 13.29 6.89 -14.20
C ARG A 156 13.26 5.72 -15.16
N VAL A 157 12.72 5.95 -16.36
CA VAL A 157 12.91 5.05 -17.50
C VAL A 157 14.39 4.74 -17.43
N ASN A 158 14.68 3.48 -17.15
CA ASN A 158 16.04 2.99 -17.15
C ASN A 158 16.58 3.37 -18.54
N LEU A 159 17.36 4.45 -18.64
CA LEU A 159 18.40 4.55 -19.64
C LEU A 159 19.42 3.47 -19.28
N LYS A 160 19.04 2.20 -19.47
CA LYS A 160 20.00 1.14 -19.70
C LYS A 160 20.64 1.49 -21.04
N THR A 161 21.76 2.20 -20.91
CA THR A 161 22.92 2.12 -21.80
C THR A 161 22.77 2.76 -23.18
N ARG A 162 23.04 4.07 -23.26
CA ARG A 162 23.54 4.69 -24.50
C ARG A 162 24.88 5.42 -24.33
N TYR A 163 25.70 4.93 -23.41
CA TYR A 163 27.14 5.20 -23.42
C TYR A 163 27.87 3.86 -23.33
N ASN A 164 28.29 3.35 -24.49
CA ASN A 164 29.42 2.44 -24.56
C ASN A 164 30.65 3.24 -24.09
N THR A 165 30.97 3.19 -22.81
CA THR A 165 32.29 3.61 -22.33
C THR A 165 33.29 2.51 -22.69
N PRO A 166 34.30 2.76 -23.54
CA PRO A 166 35.24 1.73 -24.05
C PRO A 166 36.18 1.10 -23.01
N TRP A 167 36.06 1.47 -21.73
CA TRP A 167 37.07 1.15 -20.71
C TRP A 167 36.87 -0.19 -19.99
N LYS A 168 35.77 -0.91 -20.25
CA LYS A 168 35.50 -2.22 -19.63
C LYS A 168 35.94 -3.43 -20.45
N ASP A 169 36.26 -3.25 -21.73
CA ASP A 169 36.63 -4.37 -22.62
C ASP A 169 38.10 -4.81 -22.43
N SER A 170 38.96 -3.94 -21.91
CA SER A 170 40.37 -4.23 -21.62
C SER A 170 40.59 -5.08 -20.37
N VAL A 171 39.65 -5.07 -19.42
CA VAL A 171 39.74 -5.87 -18.18
C VAL A 171 39.27 -7.31 -18.41
N GLN A 172 38.26 -7.52 -19.25
CA GLN A 172 37.76 -8.86 -19.56
C GLN A 172 38.65 -9.64 -20.54
N LYS A 173 39.39 -8.96 -21.41
CA LYS A 173 40.39 -9.59 -22.28
C LYS A 173 41.57 -10.16 -21.47
N ASN A 174 42.06 -9.39 -20.48
CA ASN A 174 43.16 -9.80 -19.61
C ASN A 174 42.82 -10.99 -18.69
N LEU A 175 41.56 -11.12 -18.21
CA LEU A 175 41.16 -12.30 -17.42
C LEU A 175 41.07 -13.59 -18.26
N LYS A 176 40.64 -13.50 -19.53
CA LYS A 176 40.54 -14.67 -20.41
C LYS A 176 41.89 -15.12 -20.97
N GLU A 177 42.86 -14.23 -21.15
CA GLU A 177 44.24 -14.59 -21.51
C GLU A 177 44.99 -15.26 -20.36
N ASN A 178 44.83 -14.77 -19.12
CA ASN A 178 45.47 -15.39 -17.95
C ASN A 178 44.93 -16.79 -17.61
N SER A 179 43.65 -17.08 -17.90
CA SER A 179 43.08 -18.42 -17.71
C SER A 179 43.65 -19.47 -18.69
N LYS A 180 44.08 -19.05 -19.90
CA LYS A 180 44.67 -19.97 -20.89
C LYS A 180 46.13 -20.28 -20.61
N ASN A 181 46.87 -19.37 -19.95
CA ASN A 181 48.28 -19.55 -19.63
C ASN A 181 48.53 -20.46 -18.40
N MET A 182 47.52 -20.68 -17.55
CA MET A 182 47.60 -21.61 -16.41
C MET A 182 47.34 -23.08 -16.77
N LYS A 183 46.90 -23.40 -18.00
CA LYS A 183 46.63 -24.78 -18.42
C LYS A 183 47.85 -25.51 -19.00
N TYR A 184 48.91 -24.78 -19.36
CA TYR A 184 50.15 -25.34 -19.95
C TYR A 184 51.27 -25.63 -18.93
N LYS A 185 51.04 -25.40 -17.63
CA LYS A 185 52.09 -25.59 -16.60
C LYS A 185 51.90 -26.83 -15.71
N SER A 186 50.84 -27.62 -15.91
CA SER A 186 50.54 -28.81 -15.08
C SER A 186 50.81 -30.16 -15.77
N GLU A 187 51.20 -30.21 -17.05
CA GLU A 187 51.50 -31.47 -17.76
C GLU A 187 52.98 -31.90 -17.67
N GLY A 188 53.64 -31.61 -16.55
CA GLY A 188 55.08 -31.81 -16.38
C GLY A 188 55.54 -32.75 -15.27
N ILE A 189 54.64 -33.45 -14.55
CA ILE A 189 55.04 -34.38 -13.48
C ILE A 189 54.22 -35.67 -13.55
N ILE A 190 54.70 -36.62 -14.37
CA ILE A 190 54.38 -38.04 -14.22
C ILE A 190 55.37 -38.62 -13.21
N ARG A 191 54.90 -39.37 -12.21
CA ARG A 191 55.53 -40.64 -11.76
C ARG A 191 54.64 -41.45 -10.81
N LYS A 192 54.13 -42.56 -11.37
CA LYS A 192 54.05 -43.95 -10.87
C LYS A 192 53.45 -44.20 -9.48
N PHE A 193 52.41 -45.04 -9.43
CA PHE A 193 52.47 -46.33 -8.72
C PHE A 193 51.47 -47.35 -9.31
N HIS A 194 51.87 -48.61 -9.24
CA HIS A 194 51.38 -49.79 -9.97
C HIS A 194 50.16 -50.44 -9.29
N ILE A 195 49.25 -50.95 -10.13
CA ILE A 195 48.50 -52.25 -10.10
C ILE A 195 48.08 -52.83 -8.73
N LEU A 196 46.78 -53.14 -8.60
CA LEU A 196 46.28 -54.53 -8.44
C LEU A 196 44.79 -54.63 -8.79
N GLN A 197 44.49 -55.53 -9.71
CA GLN A 197 43.14 -55.99 -10.06
C GLN A 197 42.60 -56.90 -8.97
N SER A 198 41.28 -56.91 -8.76
CA SER A 198 40.53 -58.14 -8.49
C SER A 198 39.06 -57.99 -8.88
N THR A 199 38.69 -58.90 -9.77
CA THR A 199 37.39 -59.31 -10.29
C THR A 199 36.48 -59.97 -9.24
N THR A 200 35.16 -59.73 -9.33
CA THR A 200 34.06 -60.73 -9.16
C THR A 200 32.78 -60.08 -9.71
N HIS A 201 32.37 -60.34 -10.96
CA HIS A 201 31.42 -61.36 -11.44
C HIS A 201 29.95 -61.23 -10.97
N LEU A 202 29.10 -60.92 -11.97
CA LEU A 202 27.79 -61.48 -12.37
C LEU A 202 26.63 -61.69 -11.37
N ALA A 203 25.47 -61.20 -11.84
CA ALA A 203 24.15 -61.84 -11.88
C ALA A 203 23.42 -62.17 -10.57
N ASN A 204 22.35 -61.43 -10.29
CA ASN A 204 20.96 -61.88 -10.56
C ASN A 204 20.00 -60.69 -10.55
#